data_AF-A0A6A4DLY8-F1
#
_entry.id   AF-A0A6A4DLY8-F1
#
_cell.length_a   1.000
_cell.length_b   1.000
_cell.length_c   1.000
_cell.angle_alpha   90.00
_cell.angle_beta   90.00
_cell.angle_gamma   90.00
#
_symmetry.space_group_name_H-M   'P 1'
#
loop_
_entity.id
_entity.type
_entity.pdbx_description
1 polymer ?
#
loop_
_entity_poly.entity_id
_entity_poly.type
_entity_poly.pdbx_seq_one_letter_code
_entity_poly.pdbx_strand_id
1 'polypeptide(L)'
;MSSTSESGGGSAGPSAYHVMERDLKPWDLYSLDGAENPDRLDIMNEYFTRYRQLRGKKTNNAYTHDALQRSWCAFIRRWNAAGREGLSFTSWLEDREAARSTRSIGDLRTRVCEMLQREWRLCYVHLVEGCTRCQDRPRPTREEWERQVMSWTLSEDERRWLGRYDRARRDLEDAASRGSG
;
A
#
# COMPACT_ATOMS: atom_id res chain seq x y z
N MET A 1 49.99 -22.63 -47.78
CA MET A 1 50.44 -22.05 -46.50
C MET A 1 49.80 -20.69 -46.41
N SER A 2 48.53 -20.60 -46.00
CA SER A 2 47.96 -20.79 -44.67
C SER A 2 47.80 -19.44 -43.97
N SER A 3 46.54 -19.05 -43.89
CA SER A 3 45.94 -17.94 -43.17
C SER A 3 45.99 -18.13 -41.65
N THR A 4 46.12 -17.02 -40.90
CA THR A 4 45.50 -16.79 -39.57
C THR A 4 45.56 -15.27 -39.30
N SER A 5 44.47 -14.52 -39.37
CA SER A 5 43.47 -14.25 -38.30
C SER A 5 44.07 -13.60 -37.05
N GLU A 6 43.71 -12.35 -36.76
CA GLU A 6 43.27 -11.96 -35.41
C GLU A 6 42.14 -10.93 -35.51
N SER A 7 40.98 -11.36 -35.04
CA SER A 7 39.78 -10.56 -34.84
C SER A 7 40.00 -9.59 -33.69
N GLY A 8 40.02 -8.29 -33.98
CA GLY A 8 39.75 -7.26 -32.98
C GLY A 8 38.27 -7.27 -32.66
N GLY A 9 37.88 -8.05 -31.64
CA GLY A 9 36.54 -8.02 -31.07
C GLY A 9 36.22 -6.61 -30.57
N GLY A 10 35.50 -5.85 -31.40
CA GLY A 10 34.91 -4.58 -31.01
C GLY A 10 33.91 -4.84 -29.90
N SER A 11 34.34 -4.58 -28.67
CA SER A 11 33.50 -4.60 -27.48
C SER A 11 32.28 -3.73 -27.71
N ALA A 12 31.15 -4.35 -28.08
CA ALA A 12 29.86 -3.68 -28.06
C ALA A 12 29.66 -3.21 -26.62
N GLY A 13 29.65 -1.89 -26.42
CA GLY A 13 29.34 -1.29 -25.12
C GLY A 13 28.05 -1.88 -24.57
N PRO A 14 27.88 -1.91 -23.23
CA PRO A 14 26.69 -2.52 -22.63
C PRO A 14 25.43 -1.95 -23.30
N SER A 15 24.58 -2.87 -23.80
CA SER A 15 23.32 -2.50 -24.44
C SER A 15 22.58 -1.46 -23.61
N ALA A 16 21.88 -0.52 -24.25
CA ALA A 16 21.08 0.49 -23.56
C ALA A 16 20.12 -0.15 -22.53
N TYR A 17 19.69 -1.40 -22.75
CA TYR A 17 18.96 -2.19 -21.78
C TYR A 17 19.75 -2.48 -20.49
N HIS A 18 21.01 -2.91 -20.60
CA HIS A 18 21.89 -3.15 -19.46
C HIS A 18 22.24 -1.87 -18.69
N VAL A 19 22.35 -0.73 -19.38
CA VAL A 19 22.55 0.59 -18.74
C VAL A 19 21.30 0.97 -17.94
N MET A 20 20.12 0.92 -18.57
CA MET A 20 18.83 1.18 -17.91
C MET A 20 18.56 0.24 -16.73
N GLU A 21 19.00 -1.01 -16.82
CA GLU A 21 18.83 -1.99 -15.73
C GLU A 21 19.73 -1.71 -14.52
N ARG A 22 20.99 -1.27 -14.76
CA ARG A 22 21.88 -0.79 -13.69
C ARG A 22 21.32 0.47 -13.02
N ASP A 23 20.73 1.37 -13.80
CA ASP A 23 20.11 2.59 -13.26
C ASP A 23 18.91 2.30 -12.37
N LEU A 24 18.21 1.18 -12.60
CA LEU A 24 17.07 0.77 -11.77
C LEU A 24 17.51 0.03 -10.50
N LYS A 25 18.58 -0.77 -10.57
CA LYS A 25 19.12 -1.58 -9.48
C LYS A 25 20.60 -1.26 -9.17
N PRO A 26 20.95 -0.03 -8.77
CA PRO A 26 22.34 0.34 -8.51
C PRO A 26 22.92 -0.29 -7.23
N TRP A 27 22.07 -0.87 -6.37
CA TRP A 27 22.47 -1.51 -5.12
C TRP A 27 21.93 -2.94 -5.02
N ASP A 28 22.69 -3.78 -4.33
CA ASP A 28 22.26 -5.13 -4.00
C ASP A 28 21.11 -5.13 -2.99
N LEU A 29 20.29 -6.16 -3.05
CA LEU A 29 19.19 -6.34 -2.13
C LEU A 29 19.74 -6.48 -0.70
N TYR A 30 19.21 -5.68 0.23
CA TYR A 30 19.64 -5.59 1.63
C TYR A 30 21.04 -4.98 1.86
N SER A 31 21.69 -4.44 0.82
CA SER A 31 22.86 -3.58 1.01
C SER A 31 22.44 -2.17 1.42
N LEU A 32 23.17 -1.59 2.38
CA LEU A 32 23.02 -0.20 2.83
C LEU A 32 23.97 0.78 2.11
N ASP A 33 24.78 0.31 1.16
CA ASP A 33 25.81 1.14 0.50
C ASP A 33 25.24 2.39 -0.20
N GLY A 34 23.96 2.34 -0.58
CA GLY A 34 23.25 3.45 -1.19
C GLY A 34 22.52 4.38 -0.23
N ALA A 35 22.40 4.02 1.04
CA ALA A 35 21.62 4.77 2.01
C ALA A 35 22.43 5.91 2.63
N GLU A 36 21.85 7.10 2.67
CA GLU A 36 22.41 8.24 3.38
C GLU A 36 22.02 8.16 4.86
N ASN A 37 23.02 8.09 5.75
CA ASN A 37 22.84 7.93 7.21
C ASN A 37 21.83 6.82 7.57
N PRO A 38 22.06 5.57 7.14
CA PRO A 38 21.14 4.49 7.39
C PRO A 38 21.04 4.18 8.88
N ASP A 39 19.86 3.72 9.27
CA ASP A 39 19.68 3.00 10.52
C ASP A 39 20.33 1.60 10.42
N ARG A 40 20.27 0.84 11.51
CA ARG A 40 20.73 -0.56 11.48
C ARG A 40 19.94 -1.37 10.44
N LEU A 41 20.59 -2.36 9.83
CA LEU A 41 19.99 -3.16 8.74
C LEU A 41 18.68 -3.85 9.13
N ASP A 42 18.55 -4.33 10.37
CA ASP A 42 17.33 -4.90 10.91
C ASP A 42 16.17 -3.89 10.88
N ILE A 43 16.42 -2.67 11.37
CA ILE A 43 15.45 -1.57 11.36
C ILE A 43 15.10 -1.16 9.91
N MET A 44 16.10 -1.06 9.03
CA MET A 44 15.89 -0.73 7.62
C MET A 44 15.04 -1.78 6.90
N ASN A 45 15.17 -3.06 7.26
CA ASN A 45 14.35 -4.15 6.73
C ASN A 45 12.88 -4.07 7.18
N GLU A 46 12.63 -3.64 8.42
CA GLU A 46 11.28 -3.38 8.91
C GLU A 46 10.61 -2.24 8.13
N TYR A 47 11.33 -1.12 7.96
CA TYR A 47 10.84 0.00 7.16
C TYR A 47 10.63 -0.38 5.70
N PHE A 48 11.50 -1.20 5.12
CA PHE A 48 11.33 -1.71 3.77
C PHE A 48 10.07 -2.56 3.65
N THR A 49 9.81 -3.44 4.61
CA THR A 49 8.61 -4.28 4.64
C THR A 49 7.34 -3.42 4.66
N ARG A 50 7.30 -2.41 5.53
CA ARG A 50 6.22 -1.42 5.61
C ARG A 50 6.05 -0.62 4.31
N TYR A 51 7.14 -0.09 3.77
CA TYR A 51 7.16 0.64 2.49
C TYR A 51 6.57 -0.18 1.34
N ARG A 52 6.88 -1.49 1.29
CA ARG A 52 6.32 -2.39 0.27
C ARG A 52 4.82 -2.57 0.39
N GLN A 53 4.28 -2.64 1.61
CA GLN A 53 2.84 -2.77 1.84
C GLN A 53 2.05 -1.56 1.29
N LEU A 54 2.67 -0.36 1.25
CA LEU A 54 2.06 0.83 0.65
C LEU A 54 1.78 0.68 -0.85
N ARG A 55 2.61 -0.08 -1.57
CA ARG A 55 2.57 -0.21 -3.05
C ARG A 55 1.43 -1.10 -3.56
N GLY A 56 0.59 -1.63 -2.66
CA GLY A 56 -0.80 -2.00 -2.96
C GLY A 56 -1.06 -3.18 -3.87
N LYS A 57 -0.05 -3.92 -4.35
CA LYS A 57 -0.29 -5.20 -5.01
C LYS A 57 -0.37 -6.31 -3.98
N LYS A 58 -1.57 -6.89 -3.78
CA LYS A 58 -1.70 -8.25 -3.23
C LYS A 58 -0.82 -9.13 -4.11
N THR A 59 0.29 -9.58 -3.57
CA THR A 59 1.28 -10.29 -4.35
C THR A 59 1.25 -11.72 -3.89
N ASN A 60 0.84 -12.58 -4.83
CA ASN A 60 1.19 -13.98 -4.80
C ASN A 60 2.68 -14.07 -4.43
N ASN A 61 3.00 -14.88 -3.43
CA ASN A 61 4.26 -14.90 -2.69
C ASN A 61 5.52 -15.28 -3.51
N ALA A 62 5.50 -15.18 -4.84
CA ALA A 62 6.64 -15.40 -5.72
C ALA A 62 7.15 -14.07 -6.28
N TYR A 63 7.84 -13.30 -5.44
CA TYR A 63 8.67 -12.20 -5.96
C TYR A 63 9.97 -12.77 -6.49
N THR A 64 10.29 -12.51 -7.76
CA THR A 64 11.63 -12.75 -8.26
C THR A 64 12.62 -11.88 -7.48
N HIS A 65 13.85 -12.39 -7.29
CA HIS A 65 14.93 -11.62 -6.65
C HIS A 65 15.08 -10.24 -7.31
N ASP A 66 14.97 -10.18 -8.64
CA ASP A 66 14.98 -8.94 -9.42
C ASP A 66 13.92 -7.92 -8.99
N ALA A 67 12.65 -8.34 -8.86
CA ALA A 67 11.57 -7.46 -8.45
C ALA A 67 11.79 -6.93 -7.02
N LEU A 68 12.35 -7.78 -6.14
CA LEU A 68 12.64 -7.43 -4.77
C LEU A 68 13.80 -6.42 -4.67
N GLN A 69 14.87 -6.63 -5.45
CA GLN A 69 16.00 -5.71 -5.55
C GLN A 69 15.60 -4.35 -6.14
N ARG A 70 14.74 -4.32 -7.16
CA ARG A 70 14.16 -3.07 -7.69
C ARG A 70 13.37 -2.32 -6.63
N SER A 71 12.59 -3.05 -5.83
CA SER A 71 11.85 -2.46 -4.72
C SER A 71 12.77 -1.90 -3.64
N TRP A 72 13.86 -2.61 -3.32
CA TRP A 72 14.88 -2.15 -2.38
C TRP A 72 15.54 -0.85 -2.85
N CYS A 73 15.98 -0.81 -4.11
CA CYS A 73 16.58 0.40 -4.66
C CYS A 73 15.61 1.59 -4.71
N ALA A 74 14.30 1.34 -4.94
CA ALA A 74 13.29 2.39 -4.86
C ALA A 74 13.07 2.89 -3.42
N PHE A 75 13.14 1.99 -2.44
CA PHE A 75 13.10 2.32 -1.02
C PHE A 75 14.29 3.19 -0.61
N ILE A 76 15.52 2.79 -0.96
CA ILE A 76 16.75 3.55 -0.67
C ILE A 76 16.70 4.96 -1.29
N ARG A 77 16.25 5.09 -2.54
CA ARG A 77 16.07 6.41 -3.17
C ARG A 77 15.08 7.28 -2.39
N ARG A 78 13.98 6.71 -1.88
CA ARG A 78 13.01 7.48 -1.09
C ARG A 78 13.52 7.83 0.30
N TRP A 79 14.27 6.93 0.94
CA TRP A 79 14.98 7.20 2.19
C TRP A 79 15.86 8.43 2.05
N ASN A 80 16.78 8.42 1.09
CA ASN A 80 17.69 9.54 0.87
C ASN A 80 16.94 10.82 0.48
N ALA A 81 15.88 10.71 -0.34
CA ALA A 81 15.08 11.87 -0.72
C ALA A 81 14.40 12.52 0.50
N ALA A 82 13.84 11.73 1.43
CA ALA A 82 13.27 12.26 2.66
C ALA A 82 14.32 13.01 3.49
N GLY A 83 15.51 12.42 3.66
CA GLY A 83 16.63 13.06 4.37
C GLY A 83 17.05 14.39 3.73
N ARG A 84 17.17 14.44 2.39
CA ARG A 84 17.50 15.68 1.65
C ARG A 84 16.39 16.73 1.67
N GLU A 85 15.13 16.29 1.78
CA GLU A 85 13.97 17.16 1.97
C GLU A 85 13.88 17.70 3.42
N GLY A 86 14.79 17.31 4.32
CA GLY A 86 14.74 17.66 5.74
C GLY A 86 13.61 16.96 6.51
N LEU A 87 13.03 15.91 5.92
CA LEU A 87 11.95 15.12 6.50
C LEU A 87 12.49 13.82 7.07
N SER A 88 11.90 13.33 8.16
CA SER A 88 12.14 11.95 8.57
C SER A 88 11.43 10.99 7.61
N PHE A 89 12.14 9.99 7.11
CA PHE A 89 11.52 8.91 6.35
C PHE A 89 10.41 8.22 7.16
N THR A 90 10.59 8.08 8.47
CA THR A 90 9.62 7.44 9.36
C THR A 90 8.31 8.22 9.41
N SER A 91 8.39 9.54 9.59
CA SER A 91 7.22 10.43 9.57
C SER A 91 6.51 10.39 8.22
N TRP A 92 7.26 10.44 7.11
CA TRP A 92 6.68 10.30 5.78
C TRP A 92 5.98 8.96 5.58
N LEU A 93 6.57 7.88 6.12
CA LEU A 93 6.02 6.52 6.01
C LEU A 93 4.71 6.42 6.80
N GLU A 94 4.69 6.93 8.03
CA GLU A 94 3.50 6.97 8.90
C GLU A 94 2.37 7.79 8.26
N ASP A 95 2.66 8.95 7.69
CA ASP A 95 1.67 9.77 6.97
C ASP A 95 1.07 9.02 5.79
N ARG A 96 1.90 8.28 5.03
CA ARG A 96 1.41 7.47 3.92
C ARG A 96 0.60 6.26 4.36
N GLU A 97 0.99 5.61 5.44
CA GLU A 97 0.25 4.51 6.03
C GLU A 97 -1.11 4.99 6.56
N ALA A 98 -1.14 6.13 7.25
CA ALA A 98 -2.37 6.78 7.69
C ALA A 98 -3.26 7.18 6.50
N ALA A 99 -2.68 7.78 5.45
CA ALA A 99 -3.41 8.10 4.24
C ALA A 99 -3.97 6.85 3.54
N ARG A 100 -3.21 5.74 3.54
CA ARG A 100 -3.66 4.46 2.97
C ARG A 100 -4.73 3.79 3.83
N SER A 101 -4.60 3.79 5.15
CA SER A 101 -5.60 3.20 6.06
C SER A 101 -6.92 3.97 5.98
N THR A 102 -6.89 5.30 5.79
CA THR A 102 -8.12 6.06 5.53
C THR A 102 -8.82 5.72 4.20
N ARG A 103 -8.16 4.97 3.30
CA ARG A 103 -8.67 4.56 1.98
C ARG A 103 -8.87 3.04 1.86
N SER A 104 -8.26 2.25 2.73
CA SER A 104 -8.40 0.81 2.75
C SER A 104 -9.83 0.44 3.14
N ILE A 105 -10.51 -0.34 2.29
CA ILE A 105 -11.88 -0.77 2.58
C ILE A 105 -11.98 -1.55 3.89
N GLY A 106 -10.96 -2.35 4.24
CA GLY A 106 -10.90 -3.08 5.51
C GLY A 106 -10.83 -2.16 6.72
N ASP A 107 -9.99 -1.12 6.64
CA ASP A 107 -9.83 -0.15 7.74
C ASP A 107 -11.05 0.78 7.84
N LEU A 108 -11.65 1.14 6.71
CA LEU A 108 -12.92 1.86 6.67
C LEU A 108 -14.05 1.04 7.32
N ARG A 109 -14.14 -0.27 7.03
CA ARG A 109 -15.09 -1.18 7.71
C ARG A 109 -14.90 -1.17 9.22
N THR A 110 -13.65 -1.34 9.67
CA THR A 110 -13.26 -1.31 11.08
C THR A 110 -13.66 0.01 11.73
N ARG A 111 -13.30 1.14 11.11
CA ARG A 111 -13.53 2.48 11.66
C ARG A 111 -15.00 2.84 11.74
N VAL A 112 -15.79 2.57 10.69
CA VAL A 112 -17.24 2.81 10.69
C VAL A 112 -17.94 1.94 11.74
N CYS A 113 -17.51 0.68 11.88
CA CYS A 113 -18.03 -0.22 12.91
C CYS A 113 -17.75 0.32 14.33
N GLU A 114 -16.51 0.70 14.64
CA GLU A 114 -16.12 1.20 15.97
C GLU A 114 -16.80 2.51 16.33
N MET A 115 -16.88 3.43 15.37
CA MET A 115 -17.51 4.74 15.54
C MET A 115 -18.97 4.59 15.99
N LEU A 116 -19.72 3.70 15.35
CA LEU A 116 -21.12 3.46 15.67
C LEU A 116 -21.28 2.64 16.96
N GLN A 117 -20.39 1.67 17.23
CA GLN A 117 -20.44 0.88 18.46
C GLN A 117 -20.23 1.73 19.73
N ARG A 118 -19.37 2.75 19.69
CA ARG A 118 -19.09 3.64 20.84
C ARG A 118 -20.33 4.35 21.38
N GLU A 119 -21.33 4.55 20.53
CA GLU A 119 -22.59 5.21 20.90
C GLU A 119 -23.78 4.24 20.97
N TRP A 120 -23.53 2.93 21.09
CA TRP A 120 -24.58 1.90 21.06
C TRP A 120 -25.43 1.90 19.78
N ARG A 121 -24.89 2.42 18.67
CA ARG A 121 -25.60 2.55 17.39
C ARG A 121 -25.50 1.28 16.54
N LEU A 122 -26.53 1.02 15.74
CA LEU A 122 -26.56 -0.03 14.71
C LEU A 122 -25.39 0.14 13.73
N CYS A 123 -24.64 -0.94 13.50
CA CYS A 123 -23.45 -0.93 12.64
C CYS A 123 -23.84 -0.87 11.15
N TYR A 124 -23.49 0.23 10.48
CA TYR A 124 -23.78 0.43 9.06
C TYR A 124 -23.08 -0.60 8.14
N VAL A 125 -21.85 -1.01 8.48
CA VAL A 125 -21.16 -2.08 7.73
C VAL A 125 -21.92 -3.40 7.83
N HIS A 126 -22.49 -3.68 9.02
CA HIS A 126 -23.28 -4.87 9.23
C HIS A 126 -24.61 -4.84 8.47
N LEU A 127 -25.26 -3.68 8.41
CA LEU A 127 -26.40 -3.44 7.52
C LEU A 127 -26.05 -3.75 6.05
N VAL A 128 -24.96 -3.17 5.51
CA VAL A 128 -24.68 -3.15 4.06
C VAL A 128 -24.15 -4.48 3.52
N GLU A 129 -23.17 -5.10 4.18
CA GLU A 129 -22.50 -6.30 3.65
C GLU A 129 -22.34 -7.43 4.69
N GLY A 130 -22.62 -7.19 5.96
CA GLY A 130 -22.41 -8.15 7.05
C GLY A 130 -21.01 -8.02 7.64
N CYS A 131 -20.89 -7.21 8.69
CA CYS A 131 -19.64 -6.94 9.39
C CYS A 131 -19.20 -8.17 10.18
N THR A 132 -17.95 -8.59 9.99
CA THR A 132 -17.35 -9.74 10.70
C THR A 132 -17.26 -9.52 12.21
N ARG A 133 -17.04 -8.28 12.66
CA ARG A 133 -16.96 -7.94 14.10
C ARG A 133 -18.30 -7.92 14.81
N CYS A 134 -19.41 -7.93 14.07
CA CYS A 134 -20.77 -7.90 14.60
C CYS A 134 -21.55 -9.19 14.34
N GLN A 135 -20.87 -10.29 13.96
CA GLN A 135 -21.54 -11.53 13.53
C GLN A 135 -22.48 -12.12 14.59
N ASP A 136 -22.20 -11.93 15.87
CA ASP A 136 -23.02 -12.43 16.97
C ASP A 136 -24.31 -11.62 17.20
N ARG A 137 -24.50 -10.51 16.46
CA ARG A 137 -25.68 -9.65 16.58
C ARG A 137 -26.58 -9.84 15.36
N PRO A 138 -27.92 -9.68 15.52
CA PRO A 138 -28.82 -9.64 14.38
C PRO A 138 -28.42 -8.54 13.40
N ARG A 139 -28.52 -8.86 12.10
CA ARG A 139 -28.26 -7.89 11.04
C ARG A 139 -29.34 -6.82 11.01
N PRO A 140 -29.01 -5.52 11.18
CA PRO A 140 -29.98 -4.45 11.11
C PRO A 140 -30.64 -4.39 9.74
N THR A 141 -31.92 -4.04 9.73
CA THR A 141 -32.63 -3.63 8.53
C THR A 141 -32.36 -2.16 8.20
N ARG A 142 -32.63 -1.78 6.94
CA ARG A 142 -32.50 -0.39 6.50
C ARG A 142 -33.41 0.54 7.30
N GLU A 143 -34.65 0.11 7.55
CA GLU A 143 -35.65 0.87 8.30
C GLU A 143 -35.23 1.10 9.75
N GLU A 144 -34.66 0.10 10.42
CA GLU A 144 -34.13 0.25 11.78
C GLU A 144 -32.97 1.25 11.83
N TRP A 145 -32.07 1.17 10.85
CA TRP A 145 -30.94 2.08 10.78
C TRP A 145 -31.39 3.52 10.50
N GLU A 146 -32.31 3.72 9.55
CA GLU A 146 -32.88 5.03 9.22
C GLU A 146 -33.64 5.61 10.41
N ARG A 147 -34.45 4.80 11.11
CA ARG A 147 -35.13 5.24 12.35
C ARG A 147 -34.15 5.71 13.41
N GLN A 148 -33.03 5.02 13.59
CA GLN A 148 -31.98 5.41 14.54
C GLN A 148 -31.27 6.70 14.13
N VAL A 149 -30.96 6.88 12.85
CA VAL A 149 -30.33 8.11 12.34
C VAL A 149 -31.30 9.29 12.41
N MET A 150 -32.60 9.04 12.28
CA MET A 150 -33.63 10.05 12.47
C MET A 150 -33.80 10.45 13.94
N SER A 151 -33.62 9.53 14.89
CA SER A 151 -33.66 9.85 16.32
C SER A 151 -32.35 10.48 16.82
N TRP A 152 -31.21 10.11 16.22
CA TRP A 152 -29.89 10.68 16.54
C TRP A 152 -29.14 11.05 15.27
N THR A 153 -29.11 12.35 14.97
CA THR A 153 -28.43 12.88 13.80
C THR A 153 -26.93 12.55 13.84
N LEU A 154 -26.43 12.04 12.71
CA LEU A 154 -25.00 11.78 12.53
C LEU A 154 -24.20 13.10 12.53
N SER A 155 -23.13 13.13 13.31
CA SER A 155 -22.16 14.23 13.28
C SER A 155 -21.52 14.36 11.90
N GLU A 156 -20.88 15.50 11.63
CA GLU A 156 -20.19 15.73 10.35
C GLU A 156 -19.08 14.70 10.12
N ASP A 157 -18.31 14.39 11.16
CA ASP A 157 -17.25 13.37 11.08
C ASP A 157 -17.82 11.97 10.79
N GLU A 158 -18.97 11.62 11.40
CA GLU A 158 -19.63 10.34 11.13
C GLU A 158 -20.10 10.24 9.69
N ARG A 159 -20.76 11.29 9.18
CA ARG A 159 -21.18 11.38 7.77
C ARG A 159 -19.99 11.30 6.83
N ARG A 160 -18.87 11.94 7.16
CA ARG A 160 -17.64 11.89 6.36
C ARG A 160 -17.08 10.47 6.27
N TRP A 161 -17.04 9.72 7.36
CA TRP A 161 -16.54 8.34 7.37
C TRP A 161 -17.45 7.38 6.61
N LEU A 162 -18.77 7.51 6.77
CA LEU A 162 -19.75 6.73 6.00
C LEU A 162 -19.60 6.98 4.50
N GLY A 163 -19.47 8.25 4.08
CA GLY A 163 -19.28 8.61 2.68
C GLY A 163 -17.96 8.08 2.07
N ARG A 164 -16.88 8.02 2.86
CA ARG A 164 -15.62 7.40 2.43
C ARG A 164 -15.75 5.90 2.24
N TYR A 165 -16.41 5.22 3.19
CA TYR A 165 -16.71 3.79 3.10
C TYR A 165 -17.57 3.46 1.88
N ASP A 166 -18.67 4.18 1.66
CA ASP A 166 -19.57 3.93 0.51
C ASP A 166 -18.87 4.14 -0.84
N ARG A 167 -17.99 5.15 -0.94
CA ARG A 167 -17.18 5.35 -2.13
C ARG A 167 -16.20 4.21 -2.36
N ALA A 168 -15.42 3.83 -1.34
CA ALA A 168 -14.45 2.75 -1.44
C ALA A 168 -15.11 1.39 -1.75
N ARG A 169 -16.33 1.16 -1.25
CA ARG A 169 -17.12 -0.04 -1.57
C ARG A 169 -17.55 -0.06 -3.04
N ARG A 170 -18.07 1.05 -3.57
CA ARG A 170 -18.41 1.16 -5.01
C ARG A 170 -17.19 0.95 -5.89
N ASP A 171 -16.06 1.56 -5.54
CA ASP A 171 -14.81 1.39 -6.30
C ASP A 171 -14.36 -0.09 -6.32
N LEU A 172 -14.58 -0.82 -5.22
CA LEU A 172 -14.28 -2.26 -5.12
C LEU A 172 -15.22 -3.11 -5.99
N GLU A 173 -16.52 -2.80 -5.99
CA GLU A 173 -17.53 -3.46 -6.82
C GLU A 173 -17.29 -3.23 -8.32
N ASP A 174 -16.95 -2.00 -8.70
CA ASP A 174 -16.59 -1.63 -10.07
C ASP A 174 -15.31 -2.35 -10.53
N ALA A 175 -14.30 -2.43 -9.66
CA ALA A 175 -13.06 -3.15 -9.96
C ALA A 175 -13.29 -4.66 -10.14
N ALA A 176 -14.16 -5.27 -9.33
CA ALA A 176 -14.52 -6.68 -9.46
C ALA A 176 -15.27 -6.97 -10.78
N SER A 177 -16.16 -6.05 -11.18
CA SER A 177 -16.92 -6.15 -12.43
C SER A 177 -16.03 -6.06 -13.67
N ARG A 178 -14.99 -5.22 -13.65
CA ARG A 178 -14.03 -5.07 -14.76
C ARG A 178 -13.06 -6.26 -14.91
N GLY A 179 -12.77 -6.97 -13.82
CA GLY A 179 -11.88 -8.14 -13.83
C GLY A 179 -12.56 -9.45 -14.25
N SER A 180 -13.87 -9.41 -14.49
CA SER A 180 -14.69 -10.58 -14.83
C SER A 180 -15.05 -10.65 -16.34
N GLY A 181 -14.43 -9.80 -17.17
CA GLY A 181 -14.64 -9.72 -18.62
C GLY A 181 -13.45 -10.25 -19.42
#